data_AF-A0A7K0XKU7-F1
#
_entry.id   AF-A0A7K0XKU7-F1
#
_cell.length_a   1.000
_cell.length_b   1.000
_cell.length_c   1.000
_cell.angle_alpha   90.00
_cell.angle_beta   90.00
_cell.angle_gamma   90.00
#
_symmetry.space_group_name_H-M   'P 1'
#
loop_
_entity.id
_entity.type
_entity.pdbx_description
1 polymer ?
#
loop_
_entity_poly.entity_id
_entity_poly.type
_entity_poly.pdbx_seq_one_letter_code
_entity_poly.pdbx_strand_id
1 'polypeptide(L)'
;EGNIFSDWEKIVGSEIATHSSPISLVDGRLTIQTSSTAWATQLNIISTQLLKTIRDSAPGALVETLVFIGPHAPNWKKGLRTIRGARGPRDTYG
;
A
#
# COMPACT_ATOMS: atom_id res chain seq x y z
N GLU A 1 -7.44 12.59 18.55
CA GLU A 1 -7.79 11.66 17.45
C GLU A 1 -6.52 11.44 16.65
N GLY A 2 -5.95 10.23 16.70
CA GLY A 2 -4.67 9.93 16.07
C GLY A 2 -4.85 9.80 14.56
N ASN A 3 -4.19 10.65 13.80
CA ASN A 3 -4.27 10.62 12.35
C ASN A 3 -3.18 9.68 11.85
N ILE A 4 -3.55 8.55 11.21
CA ILE A 4 -2.57 7.55 10.70
C ILE A 4 -1.47 8.20 9.86
N PHE A 5 -1.81 9.25 9.11
CA PHE A 5 -0.86 9.99 8.28
C PHE A 5 0.17 10.79 9.09
N SER A 6 -0.20 11.27 10.28
CA SER A 6 0.67 12.06 11.15
C SER A 6 1.51 11.18 12.06
N ASP A 7 0.96 10.04 12.51
CA ASP A 7 1.63 9.11 13.41
C ASP A 7 2.18 7.86 12.70
N TRP A 8 2.25 7.87 11.36
CA TRP A 8 2.67 6.71 10.55
C TRP A 8 3.97 6.10 11.06
N GLU A 9 5.01 6.91 11.23
CA GLU A 9 6.31 6.46 11.74
C GLU A 9 6.22 5.79 13.11
N LYS A 10 5.36 6.27 14.01
CA LYS A 10 5.17 5.65 15.32
C LYS A 10 4.45 4.30 15.23
N ILE A 11 3.55 4.16 14.26
CA ILE A 11 2.73 2.96 14.05
C ILE A 11 3.56 1.84 13.41
N VAL A 12 4.30 2.15 12.35
CA VAL A 12 5.02 1.14 11.55
C VAL A 12 6.52 1.07 11.84
N GLY A 13 7.06 2.08 12.52
CA GLY A 13 8.48 2.23 12.78
C GLY A 13 9.22 3.03 11.69
N SER A 14 10.40 3.53 12.04
CA SER A 14 11.19 4.41 11.19
C SER A 14 11.66 3.74 9.88
N GLU A 15 11.97 2.45 9.92
CA GLU A 15 12.40 1.70 8.72
C GLU A 15 11.28 1.64 7.67
N ILE A 16 10.08 1.21 8.06
CA ILE A 16 8.94 1.11 7.16
C ILE A 16 8.49 2.51 6.72
N ALA A 17 8.48 3.50 7.61
CA ALA A 17 8.09 4.86 7.28
C ALA A 17 9.07 5.56 6.32
N THR A 18 10.36 5.21 6.35
CA THR A 18 11.36 5.71 5.40
C THR A 18 11.10 5.23 3.98
N HIS A 19 10.60 4.00 3.83
CA HIS A 19 10.38 3.38 2.53
C HIS A 19 8.92 3.32 2.10
N SER A 20 7.99 3.77 2.94
CA SER A 20 6.57 3.73 2.65
C SER A 20 5.81 4.87 3.33
N SER A 21 4.81 5.40 2.64
CA SER A 21 4.00 6.50 3.13
C SER A 21 2.52 6.27 2.79
N PRO A 22 1.60 6.50 3.74
CA PRO A 22 0.18 6.38 3.50
C PRO A 22 -0.28 7.55 2.62
N ILE A 23 -0.96 7.24 1.52
CA ILE A 23 -1.44 8.27 0.57
C ILE A 23 -2.93 8.53 0.69
N SER A 24 -3.72 7.53 1.08
CA SER A 24 -5.18 7.64 1.18
C SER A 24 -5.77 6.51 2.01
N LEU A 25 -6.81 6.82 2.76
CA LEU A 25 -7.63 5.87 3.50
C LEU A 25 -9.08 6.10 3.09
N VAL A 26 -9.69 5.11 2.42
CA VAL A 26 -11.06 5.20 1.92
C VAL A 26 -11.75 3.87 2.18
N ASP A 27 -12.91 3.88 2.84
CA ASP A 27 -13.71 2.65 3.06
C ASP A 27 -12.89 1.53 3.72
N GLY A 28 -12.12 1.86 4.77
CA GLY A 28 -11.21 0.93 5.44
C GLY A 28 -10.04 0.41 4.61
N ARG A 29 -9.85 0.90 3.38
CA ARG A 29 -8.71 0.59 2.51
C ARG A 29 -7.64 1.64 2.66
N LEU A 30 -6.52 1.29 3.30
CA LEU A 30 -5.34 2.14 3.40
C LEU A 30 -4.41 1.87 2.22
N THR A 31 -4.18 2.89 1.40
CA THR A 31 -3.24 2.84 0.29
C THR A 31 -1.92 3.43 0.72
N ILE A 32 -0.84 2.69 0.50
CA ILE A 32 0.52 2.99 0.94
C ILE A 32 1.41 3.00 -0.29
N GLN A 33 2.05 4.14 -0.55
CA GLN A 33 3.07 4.24 -1.58
C GLN A 33 4.41 3.80 -1.01
N THR A 34 5.11 2.92 -1.72
CA THR A 34 6.46 2.50 -1.36
C THR A 34 7.48 3.13 -2.30
N SER A 35 8.68 3.33 -1.79
CA SER A 35 9.81 3.86 -2.56
C SER A 35 10.34 2.85 -3.58
N SER A 36 10.12 1.55 -3.34
CA SER A 36 10.57 0.45 -4.22
C SER A 36 9.56 -0.69 -4.30
N THR A 37 9.55 -1.41 -5.43
CA THR A 37 8.73 -2.61 -5.63
C THR A 37 9.12 -3.75 -4.66
N ALA A 38 10.42 -3.91 -4.36
CA ALA A 38 10.88 -4.88 -3.37
C ALA A 38 10.27 -4.63 -1.97
N TRP A 39 10.19 -3.36 -1.55
CA TRP A 39 9.54 -2.95 -0.31
C TRP A 39 8.03 -3.22 -0.32
N ALA A 40 7.35 -3.01 -1.45
CA ALA A 40 5.93 -3.37 -1.58
C ALA A 40 5.70 -4.87 -1.38
N THR A 41 6.55 -5.72 -1.97
CA THR A 41 6.50 -7.17 -1.76
C THR A 41 6.76 -7.53 -0.30
N GLN A 42 7.78 -6.96 0.33
CA GLN A 42 8.08 -7.21 1.73
C GLN A 42 6.88 -6.85 2.63
N LEU A 43 6.30 -5.66 2.44
CA LEU A 43 5.14 -5.21 3.18
C LEU A 43 3.89 -6.05 2.89
N ASN A 44 3.77 -6.59 1.67
CA ASN A 44 2.70 -7.53 1.33
C ASN A 44 2.84 -8.85 2.11
N ILE A 45 4.05 -9.38 2.25
CA ILE A 45 4.31 -10.60 3.04
C ILE A 45 3.92 -10.39 4.51
N ILE A 46 4.27 -9.24 5.08
CA ILE A 46 3.96 -8.90 6.48
C ILE A 46 2.63 -8.15 6.65
N SER A 47 1.79 -8.07 5.62
CA SER A 47 0.62 -7.19 5.59
C SER A 47 -0.37 -7.50 6.70
N THR A 48 -0.53 -8.78 7.04
CA THR A 48 -1.44 -9.24 8.09
C THR A 48 -0.98 -8.77 9.47
N GLN A 49 0.32 -8.85 9.77
CA GLN A 49 0.87 -8.31 11.02
C GLN A 49 0.77 -6.79 11.04
N LEU A 50 1.13 -6.14 9.93
CA LEU A 50 1.10 -4.68 9.82
C LEU A 50 -0.31 -4.13 10.01
N LEU A 51 -1.31 -4.77 9.40
CA LEU A 51 -2.72 -4.43 9.58
C LEU A 51 -3.14 -4.52 11.04
N LYS A 52 -2.72 -5.57 11.76
CA LYS A 52 -3.03 -5.72 13.18
C LYS A 52 -2.41 -4.58 14.01
N THR A 53 -1.14 -4.24 13.76
CA THR A 53 -0.46 -3.13 14.43
C THR A 53 -1.16 -1.80 14.16
N ILE A 54 -1.53 -1.53 12.91
CA ILE A 54 -2.24 -0.30 12.52
C ILE A 54 -3.60 -0.22 13.23
N ARG A 55 -4.36 -1.32 13.30
CA ARG A 55 -5.67 -1.36 13.98
C ARG A 55 -5.56 -1.14 15.48
N ASP A 56 -4.51 -1.67 16.10
CA ASP A 56 -4.23 -1.48 17.53
C ASP A 56 -3.85 -0.03 17.85
N SER A 57 -2.98 0.56 17.03
CA SER A 57 -2.49 1.93 17.23
C SER A 57 -3.51 3.01 16.81
N ALA A 58 -4.38 2.72 15.84
CA ALA A 58 -5.35 3.67 15.28
C ALA A 58 -6.78 3.09 15.24
N PRO A 59 -7.43 2.91 16.41
CA PRO A 59 -8.76 2.31 16.49
C PRO A 59 -9.85 3.13 15.78
N GLY A 60 -9.63 4.43 15.56
CA GLY A 60 -10.59 5.31 14.87
C GLY A 60 -10.57 5.25 13.34
N ALA A 61 -9.53 4.66 12.74
CA ALA A 61 -9.34 4.69 11.29
C ALA A 61 -10.00 3.53 10.54
N LEU A 62 -10.57 2.56 11.25
CA LEU A 62 -11.28 1.39 10.67
C LEU A 62 -10.53 0.75 9.49
N VAL A 63 -9.20 0.58 9.61
CA VAL A 63 -8.42 -0.04 8.52
C VAL A 63 -8.73 -1.53 8.46
N GLU A 64 -9.26 -1.96 7.32
CA GLU A 64 -9.61 -3.35 7.02
C GLU A 64 -8.65 -3.97 6.02
N THR A 65 -8.15 -3.20 5.06
CA THR A 65 -7.29 -3.69 3.98
C THR A 65 -6.11 -2.76 3.74
N LEU A 66 -4.93 -3.33 3.51
CA LEU A 66 -3.73 -2.61 3.09
C LEU A 66 -3.48 -2.83 1.60
N VAL A 67 -3.19 -1.75 0.88
CA VAL A 67 -2.81 -1.78 -0.52
C VAL A 67 -1.46 -1.10 -0.67
N PHE A 68 -0.48 -1.84 -1.17
CA PHE A 68 0.86 -1.32 -1.42
C PHE A 68 1.03 -1.03 -2.91
N ILE A 69 1.45 0.18 -3.24
CA ILE A 69 1.79 0.59 -4.61
C ILE A 69 3.28 0.90 -4.68
N GLY A 70 3.96 0.43 -5.72
CA GLY A 70 5.35 0.79 -5.98
C GLY A 70 5.53 2.26 -6.41
N PRO A 71 6.78 2.71 -6.59
CA PRO A 71 7.10 4.09 -7.00
C PRO A 71 6.53 4.43 -8.39
N HIS A 72 6.53 3.44 -9.29
CA HIS A 72 5.74 3.47 -10.51
C HIS A 72 4.37 2.85 -10.21
N ALA A 73 3.47 3.63 -9.62
CA ALA A 73 2.08 3.23 -9.54
C ALA A 73 1.59 2.90 -10.96
N PRO A 74 0.95 1.74 -11.21
CA PRO A 74 0.42 1.44 -12.53
C PRO A 74 -0.52 2.58 -12.92
N ASN A 75 -0.14 3.32 -13.96
CA ASN A 75 -0.93 4.42 -14.44
C ASN A 75 -2.19 3.84 -15.07
N TRP A 76 -3.27 3.72 -14.29
CA TRP A 76 -4.60 3.40 -14.81
C TRP A 76 -5.18 4.58 -15.60
N LYS A 77 -4.44 5.07 -16.59
CA LYS A 77 -5.06 5.70 -17.75
C LYS A 77 -5.87 4.62 -18.45
N LYS A 78 -7.11 4.43 -17.98
CA LYS A 78 -8.20 3.80 -18.72
C LYS A 78 -8.49 4.69 -19.94
N GLY A 79 -7.61 4.62 -20.93
CA GLY A 79 -7.85 5.11 -22.28
C GLY A 79 -8.70 4.07 -23.00
N LEU A 80 -9.87 4.50 -23.44
CA LEU A 80 -10.92 3.72 -24.09
C LEU A 80 -10.43 3.16 -25.46
N ARG A 81 -9.52 2.18 -25.49
CA ARG A 81 -9.17 1.43 -26.71
C ARG A 81 -8.96 -0.04 -26.39
N THR A 82 -10.03 -0.78 -26.65
CA THR A 82 -10.05 -2.24 -26.81
C THR A 82 -8.85 -2.72 -27.63
N ILE A 83 -8.11 -3.70 -27.10
CA ILE A 83 -7.31 -4.59 -27.93
C ILE A 83 -7.77 -6.02 -27.65
N ARG A 84 -8.36 -6.64 -28.67
CA ARG A 84 -8.57 -8.09 -28.72
C ARG A 84 -7.20 -8.72 -29.02
N GLY A 85 -6.68 -9.54 -28.10
CA GLY A 85 -5.61 -10.51 -28.43
C GLY A 85 -4.17 -10.25 -27.97
N ALA A 86 -3.90 -9.38 -26.99
CA ALA A 86 -2.53 -9.23 -26.48
C ALA A 86 -2.29 -10.11 -25.24
N ARG A 87 -1.35 -11.05 -25.39
CA ARG A 87 -0.81 -11.97 -24.38
C ARG A 87 -0.48 -11.24 -23.09
N GLY A 88 -0.90 -11.81 -21.95
CA GLY A 88 -0.71 -11.23 -20.63
C GLY A 88 0.77 -11.09 -20.26
N PRO A 89 1.14 -10.06 -19.49
CA PRO A 89 2.47 -9.98 -18.91
C PRO A 89 2.55 -10.98 -17.74
N ARG A 90 3.07 -12.17 -18.04
CA ARG A 90 3.72 -13.03 -17.06
C ARG A 90 5.15 -12.51 -16.91
N ASP A 91 5.37 -11.62 -15.95
CA ASP A 91 6.51 -11.61 -15.02
C ASP A 91 6.53 -10.31 -14.21
N THR A 92 6.41 -10.42 -12.90
CA THR A 92 7.08 -9.50 -11.97
C THR A 92 7.40 -10.30 -10.71
N TYR A 93 8.29 -11.28 -10.83
CA TYR A 93 9.02 -11.85 -9.70
C TYR A 93 10.38 -12.36 -10.21
N GLY A 94 11.32 -11.42 -10.29
CA GLY A 94 12.76 -11.65 -10.41
C GLY A 94 13.49 -10.76 -9.43
#